data_AF-A0A357T5J6-F1
#
_entry.id   AF-A0A357T5J6-F1
#
_cell.length_a   1.000
_cell.length_b   1.000
_cell.length_c   1.000
_cell.angle_alpha   90.00
_cell.angle_beta   90.00
_cell.angle_gamma   90.00
#
_symmetry.space_group_name_H-M   'P 1'
#
loop_
_entity.id
_entity.type
_entity.pdbx_description
1 polymer ?
#
loop_
_entity_poly.entity_id
_entity_poly.type
_entity_poly.pdbx_seq_one_letter_code
_entity_poly.pdbx_strand_id
1 'polypeptide(L)'
;GQPVEKLPPLLPDWQKLIPGGAPVVRSPSPDYIYQIRPGVPTEYQKICLEAASSNDVHKLYWFIDGELLGTTKPGERLFYSPKTGEHQVICQDDRGRSTEVKMVIRE
;
A
#
# COMPACT_ATOMS: atom_id res chain seq x y z
N GLY A 1 43.02 -26.78 -27.46
CA GLY A 1 42.40 -25.70 -26.68
C GLY A 1 41.48 -26.32 -25.65
N GLN A 2 41.46 -25.80 -24.42
CA GLN A 2 40.55 -26.31 -23.40
C GLN A 2 39.10 -25.93 -23.74
N PRO A 3 38.11 -26.79 -23.43
CA PRO A 3 36.71 -26.49 -23.71
C PRO A 3 36.24 -25.33 -22.84
N VAL A 4 35.66 -24.31 -23.48
CA VAL A 4 35.04 -23.18 -22.80
C VAL A 4 33.74 -23.67 -22.16
N GLU A 5 33.67 -23.52 -20.84
CA GLU A 5 32.47 -23.84 -20.07
C GLU A 5 31.33 -22.93 -20.54
N LYS A 6 30.27 -23.54 -21.10
CA LYS A 6 29.11 -22.79 -21.55
C LYS A 6 28.32 -22.34 -20.33
N LEU A 7 27.98 -21.06 -20.29
CA LEU A 7 27.08 -20.52 -19.27
C LEU A 7 25.82 -21.40 -19.19
N PRO A 8 25.37 -21.75 -17.97
CA PRO A 8 24.16 -22.52 -17.82
C PRO A 8 22.98 -21.81 -18.50
N PRO A 9 22.05 -22.56 -19.10
CA PRO A 9 20.88 -21.96 -19.73
C PRO A 9 20.08 -21.18 -18.69
N LEU A 10 19.59 -20.01 -19.09
CA LEU A 10 18.70 -19.22 -18.25
C LEU A 10 17.45 -20.05 -17.91
N LEU A 11 17.09 -20.11 -16.64
CA LEU A 11 15.86 -20.78 -16.19
C LEU A 11 14.64 -20.00 -16.73
N PRO A 12 13.76 -20.64 -17.52
CA PRO A 12 12.61 -19.96 -18.13
C PRO A 12 11.63 -19.37 -17.11
N ASP A 13 11.59 -19.93 -15.90
CA ASP A 13 10.64 -19.53 -14.86
C ASP A 13 10.87 -18.11 -14.32
N TRP A 14 12.07 -17.56 -14.48
CA TRP A 14 12.40 -16.21 -13.99
C TRP A 14 11.75 -15.11 -14.83
N GLN A 15 11.35 -15.43 -16.06
CA GLN A 15 10.72 -14.49 -16.99
C GLN A 15 9.28 -14.12 -16.60
N LYS A 16 8.66 -14.87 -15.67
CA LYS A 16 7.28 -14.64 -15.19
C LYS A 16 7.20 -13.83 -13.90
N LEU A 17 8.33 -13.55 -13.25
CA LEU A 17 8.36 -12.75 -12.03
C LEU A 17 8.35 -11.27 -12.41
N ILE A 18 7.27 -10.57 -12.09
CA ILE A 18 7.25 -9.11 -12.11
C ILE A 18 8.26 -8.66 -11.03
N PRO A 19 9.34 -7.95 -11.38
CA PRO A 19 10.32 -7.52 -10.39
C PRO A 19 9.70 -6.55 -9.39
N GLY A 20 10.02 -6.72 -8.10
CA GLY A 20 9.58 -5.85 -7.00
C GLY A 20 8.33 -6.37 -6.26
N GLY A 21 8.23 -6.03 -4.98
CA GLY A 21 7.13 -6.42 -4.10
C GLY A 21 5.94 -5.46 -4.17
N ALA A 22 4.79 -5.94 -3.70
CA ALA A 22 3.60 -5.11 -3.45
C ALA A 22 3.92 -3.98 -2.44
N PRO A 23 3.17 -2.86 -2.49
CA PRO A 23 3.39 -1.75 -1.56
C PRO A 23 3.22 -2.20 -0.11
N VAL A 24 4.09 -1.75 0.79
CA VAL A 24 4.01 -2.05 2.22
C VAL A 24 3.32 -0.90 2.93
N VAL A 25 2.06 -1.10 3.33
CA VAL A 25 1.29 -0.12 4.09
C VAL A 25 1.87 0.00 5.51
N ARG A 26 2.31 1.20 5.87
CA ARG A 26 2.83 1.53 7.21
C ARG A 26 1.75 2.11 8.11
N SER A 27 0.78 2.80 7.51
CA SER A 27 -0.42 3.31 8.16
C SER A 27 -1.56 3.25 7.15
N PRO A 28 -2.75 2.76 7.54
CA PRO A 28 -3.16 2.35 8.88
C PRO A 28 -2.55 1.02 9.31
N SER A 29 -2.53 0.76 10.62
CA SER A 29 -2.13 -0.55 11.17
C SER A 29 -3.34 -1.47 11.28
N PRO A 30 -3.27 -2.72 10.80
CA PRO A 30 -4.37 -3.68 10.95
C PRO A 30 -4.67 -4.05 12.40
N ASP A 31 -3.68 -3.91 13.29
CA ASP A 31 -3.80 -4.27 14.71
C ASP A 31 -4.30 -3.11 15.59
N TYR A 32 -4.58 -1.95 15.00
CA TYR A 32 -4.98 -0.75 15.73
C TYR A 32 -6.46 -0.40 15.50
N ILE A 33 -7.17 -0.15 16.59
CA ILE A 33 -8.54 0.37 16.55
C ILE A 33 -8.48 1.88 16.75
N TYR A 34 -8.87 2.64 15.73
CA TYR A 34 -8.93 4.09 15.79
C TYR A 34 -10.20 4.54 16.53
N GLN A 35 -10.12 5.64 17.27
CA GLN A 35 -11.23 6.21 18.03
C GLN A 35 -11.50 7.65 17.57
N ILE A 36 -12.76 7.96 17.29
CA ILE A 36 -13.23 9.31 17.02
C ILE A 36 -13.68 9.92 18.34
N ARG A 37 -13.00 10.97 18.79
CA ARG A 37 -13.35 11.65 20.04
C ARG A 37 -14.52 12.61 19.82
N PRO A 38 -15.62 12.47 20.60
CA PRO A 38 -16.71 13.43 20.59
C PRO A 38 -16.22 14.84 20.94
N GLY A 39 -16.75 15.85 20.26
CA GLY A 39 -16.40 17.26 20.50
C GLY A 39 -15.06 17.72 19.90
N VAL A 40 -14.27 16.83 19.29
CA VAL A 40 -13.07 17.20 18.54
C VAL A 40 -13.40 17.28 17.04
N PRO A 41 -13.13 18.40 16.35
CA PRO A 41 -13.38 18.52 14.92
C PRO A 41 -12.67 17.45 14.09
N THR A 42 -13.35 16.91 13.07
CA THR A 42 -12.85 15.83 12.19
C THR A 42 -11.51 16.18 11.52
N GLU A 43 -11.25 17.47 11.27
CA GLU A 43 -10.00 17.92 10.67
C GLU A 43 -8.75 17.57 11.49
N TYR A 44 -8.90 17.47 12.82
CA TYR A 44 -7.82 17.11 13.76
C TYR A 44 -7.75 15.62 14.07
N GLN A 45 -8.67 14.82 13.51
CA GLN A 45 -8.78 13.39 13.76
C GLN A 45 -8.57 12.56 12.47
N LYS A 46 -8.02 13.19 11.42
CA LYS A 46 -7.73 12.49 10.17
C LYS A 46 -6.74 11.36 10.37
N ILE A 47 -6.99 10.24 9.71
CA ILE A 47 -6.12 9.07 9.73
C ILE A 47 -5.09 9.22 8.61
N CYS A 48 -3.82 9.05 8.96
CA CYS A 48 -2.73 9.05 8.00
C CYS A 48 -2.73 7.73 7.23
N LEU A 49 -2.61 7.81 5.91
CA LEU A 49 -2.32 6.71 5.02
C LEU A 49 -0.90 6.92 4.48
N GLU A 50 -0.03 5.94 4.71
CA GLU A 50 1.37 5.97 4.29
C GLU A 50 1.80 4.56 3.91
N ALA A 51 2.47 4.42 2.77
CA ALA A 51 3.03 3.15 2.34
C ALA A 51 4.41 3.36 1.68
N ALA A 52 5.24 2.33 1.79
CA ALA A 52 6.50 2.21 1.06
C ALA A 52 6.30 1.31 -0.17
N SER A 53 7.17 1.44 -1.17
CA SER A 53 7.10 0.65 -2.39
C SER A 53 8.50 0.33 -2.91
N SER A 54 8.56 -0.58 -3.87
CA SER A 54 9.78 -0.87 -4.62
C SER A 54 10.23 0.34 -5.43
N ASN A 55 11.54 0.45 -5.71
CA ASN A 55 12.13 1.64 -6.36
C ASN A 55 11.61 1.93 -7.78
N ASP A 56 10.99 0.95 -8.43
CA ASP A 56 10.37 1.06 -9.76
C ASP A 56 8.99 1.73 -9.76
N VAL A 57 8.42 1.98 -8.57
CA VAL A 57 7.12 2.60 -8.35
C VAL A 57 7.25 4.11 -8.16
N HIS A 58 6.38 4.87 -8.84
CA HIS A 58 6.37 6.33 -8.76
C HIS A 58 5.06 6.87 -8.15
N LYS A 59 3.98 6.09 -8.23
CA LYS A 59 2.67 6.49 -7.73
C LYS A 59 1.96 5.36 -7.00
N LEU A 60 1.30 5.75 -5.92
CA LEU A 60 0.39 4.94 -5.13
C LEU A 60 -1.03 5.48 -5.25
N TYR A 61 -1.98 4.56 -5.35
CA TYR A 61 -3.42 4.79 -5.41
C TYR A 61 -4.03 4.22 -4.14
N TRP A 62 -4.79 5.05 -3.42
CA TRP A 62 -5.41 4.69 -2.17
C TRP A 62 -6.91 4.57 -2.35
N PHE A 63 -7.44 3.41 -2.03
CA PHE A 63 -8.87 3.12 -2.05
C PHE A 63 -9.36 2.81 -0.64
N ILE A 64 -10.56 3.28 -0.33
CA ILE A 64 -11.29 2.93 0.90
C ILE A 64 -12.67 2.45 0.49
N ASP A 65 -13.01 1.22 0.88
CA ASP A 65 -14.28 0.56 0.56
C ASP A 65 -14.61 0.56 -0.95
N GLY A 66 -13.58 0.44 -1.78
CA GLY A 66 -13.69 0.46 -3.25
C GLY A 66 -13.70 1.86 -3.88
N GLU A 67 -13.74 2.94 -3.10
CA GLU A 67 -13.69 4.31 -3.61
C GLU A 67 -12.27 4.86 -3.64
N LEU A 68 -11.87 5.52 -4.73
CA LEU A 68 -10.58 6.19 -4.83
C LEU A 68 -10.56 7.43 -3.92
N LEU A 69 -9.77 7.37 -2.86
CA LEU A 69 -9.54 8.52 -1.98
C LEU A 69 -8.56 9.52 -2.61
N GLY A 70 -7.51 9.02 -3.25
CA GLY A 70 -6.47 9.86 -3.85
C GLY A 70 -5.19 9.11 -4.20
N THR A 71 -4.16 9.86 -4.56
CA THR A 71 -2.85 9.32 -4.96
C THR A 71 -1.71 10.00 -4.24
N THR A 72 -0.63 9.27 -3.96
CA THR A 72 0.60 9.79 -3.34
C THR A 72 1.84 9.24 -4.05
N LYS A 73 3.01 9.84 -3.81
CA LYS A 73 4.27 9.12 -4.06
C LYS A 73 4.54 8.12 -2.92
N PRO A 74 5.39 7.10 -3.13
CA PRO A 74 5.86 6.26 -2.05
C PRO A 74 6.47 7.10 -0.91
N GLY A 75 6.04 6.85 0.33
CA GLY A 75 6.48 7.59 1.52
C GLY A 75 5.80 8.96 1.76
N GLU A 76 4.98 9.45 0.83
CA GLU A 76 4.13 10.62 1.08
C GLU A 76 2.86 10.23 1.85
N ARG A 77 2.30 11.20 2.58
CA ARG A 77 1.13 11.01 3.43
C ARG A 77 -0.14 11.49 2.74
N LEU A 78 -1.18 10.66 2.81
CA LEU A 78 -2.56 11.04 2.51
C LEU A 78 -3.39 11.01 3.79
N PHE A 79 -4.36 11.89 3.91
CA PHE A 79 -5.19 11.98 5.11
C PHE A 79 -6.64 11.64 4.81
N TYR A 80 -7.15 10.61 5.48
CA TYR A 80 -8.54 10.19 5.41
C TYR A 80 -9.35 10.79 6.57
N SER A 81 -10.54 11.32 6.26
CA SER A 81 -11.49 11.74 7.29
C SER A 81 -12.22 10.50 7.83
N PRO A 82 -12.04 10.14 9.12
CA PRO A 82 -12.56 8.89 9.65
C PRO A 82 -14.08 8.85 9.64
N LYS A 83 -14.63 7.71 9.26
CA LYS A 83 -16.03 7.32 9.48
C LYS A 83 -16.02 6.12 10.45
N THR A 84 -17.03 5.99 11.31
CA THR A 84 -17.11 4.83 12.19
C THR A 84 -17.45 3.57 11.38
N GLY A 85 -16.85 2.44 11.75
CA GLY A 85 -17.05 1.17 11.06
C GLY A 85 -15.77 0.40 10.78
N GLU A 86 -15.92 -0.70 10.06
CA GLU A 86 -14.81 -1.43 9.47
C GLU A 86 -14.65 -0.98 8.01
N HIS A 87 -13.42 -0.66 7.64
CA HIS A 87 -13.08 -0.16 6.32
C HIS A 87 -12.00 -1.04 5.68
N GLN A 88 -12.15 -1.31 4.40
CA GLN A 88 -11.13 -1.96 3.58
C GLN A 88 -10.25 -0.89 2.95
N VAL A 89 -8.96 -0.85 3.32
CA VAL A 89 -7.98 0.05 2.72
C VAL A 89 -7.13 -0.71 1.73
N ILE A 90 -7.14 -0.30 0.47
CA ILE A 90 -6.29 -0.89 -0.57
C ILE A 90 -5.29 0.16 -1.04
N CYS A 91 -4.01 -0.20 -0.97
CA CYS A 91 -2.93 0.57 -1.57
C CYS A 91 -2.46 -0.17 -2.83
N GLN A 92 -2.62 0.45 -3.99
CA GLN A 92 -2.17 -0.10 -5.28
C GLN A 92 -1.05 0.76 -5.84
N ASP A 93 -0.03 0.14 -6.42
CA ASP A 93 1.02 0.86 -7.14
C ASP A 93 0.74 0.97 -8.65
N ASP A 94 1.52 1.81 -9.33
CA ASP A 94 1.46 2.00 -10.80
C ASP A 94 1.89 0.76 -11.61
N ARG A 95 2.33 -0.32 -10.97
CA ARG A 95 2.59 -1.64 -11.58
C ARG A 95 1.43 -2.61 -11.37
N GLY A 96 0.34 -2.16 -10.76
CA GLY A 96 -0.87 -2.94 -10.52
C GLY A 96 -0.79 -3.88 -9.31
N ARG A 97 0.30 -3.84 -8.54
CA ARG A 97 0.42 -4.63 -7.30
C ARG A 97 -0.33 -3.92 -6.19
N SER A 98 -1.00 -4.68 -5.33
CA SER A 98 -1.83 -4.11 -4.27
C SER A 98 -1.62 -4.81 -2.94
N THR A 99 -1.82 -4.04 -1.88
CA THR A 99 -1.87 -4.51 -0.50
C THR A 99 -3.16 -4.04 0.15
N GLU A 100 -3.81 -4.95 0.85
CA GLU A 100 -5.05 -4.70 1.58
C GLU A 100 -4.77 -4.65 3.08
N VAL A 101 -5.40 -3.68 3.75
CA VAL A 101 -5.36 -3.51 5.21
C VAL A 101 -6.77 -3.25 5.72
N LYS A 102 -7.18 -3.99 6.76
CA LYS A 102 -8.42 -3.74 7.48
C LYS A 102 -8.20 -2.58 8.46
N MET A 103 -9.07 -1.58 8.43
CA MET A 103 -9.05 -0.44 9.35
C MET A 103 -10.34 -0.43 10.17
N VAL A 104 -10.24 -0.44 11.49
CA VAL A 104 -11.41 -0.41 12.38
C VAL A 104 -11.45 0.93 13.10
N ILE A 105 -12.58 1.63 12.98
CA ILE A 105 -12.81 2.95 13.57
C ILE A 105 -14.04 2.88 14.47
N ARG A 106 -13.87 3.29 15.73
CA ARG A 106 -14.93 3.35 16.75
C ARG A 106 -15.12 4.78 17.24
N GLU A 107 -16.21 5.00 17.96
CA GLU A 107 -16.48 6.22 18.73
C GLU A 107 -15.96 6.08 20.17
#